data_AF-A0A3D5NKZ8-F1
#
_entry.id   AF-A0A3D5NKZ8-F1
#
_cell.length_a   1.000
_cell.length_b   1.000
_cell.length_c   1.000
_cell.angle_alpha   90.00
_cell.angle_beta   90.00
_cell.angle_gamma   90.00
#
_symmetry.space_group_name_H-M   'P 1'
#
loop_
_entity.id
_entity.type
_entity.pdbx_description
1 polymer ?
#
loop_
_entity_poly.entity_id
_entity_poly.type
_entity_poly.pdbx_seq_one_letter_code
_entity_poly.pdbx_strand_id
1 'polypeptide(L)'
;MEFSLINQTIQHFDGDSVVVFSNTDTDLNDAALRQLIELNQFESKAGKILSLNLVEGFKAKHIIVVGLGDAPTTDKNYIKALVAVSDALATVKIKSTMIQQVEIEGCDQQWMQRTTARVMLNSTYQIQKVGADQTDESPVESIAMQSDADNAHELAQGQAIANGMALTRHLGDLPSNVCTPTYLADTAQVLATEFDLDCEILEEADMSALGMGSLLSVSKGSIEPPKLISLSYVGNGDAKPIVLVGKGVTFDSGGISLKPGAGMDEMKYDMCGAASVLGTMRAVAEMKLKVNLTIVVPTVENMPAHNASKPGDVVTSMSGQTIEILNTDAEGRLILCDALTYVEKFNPAVVIDTATLTGAVIVALGKHHCGVMANDQDLADDLIAAGKIALDT
;
A
#
# COMPACT_ATOMS: atom_id res chain seq x y z
N MET A 1 -8.94 14.13 4.94
CA MET A 1 -7.87 15.14 4.84
C MET A 1 -7.84 15.65 3.40
N GLU A 2 -8.03 16.96 3.21
CA GLU A 2 -7.99 17.61 1.89
C GLU A 2 -6.60 18.17 1.59
N PHE A 3 -6.16 18.06 0.34
CA PHE A 3 -4.89 18.62 -0.13
C PHE A 3 -5.13 19.71 -1.19
N SER A 4 -4.37 20.80 -1.11
CA SER A 4 -4.45 21.90 -2.08
C SER A 4 -3.09 22.52 -2.38
N LEU A 5 -2.97 23.18 -3.53
CA LEU A 5 -1.83 24.03 -3.88
C LEU A 5 -2.23 25.49 -3.71
N ILE A 6 -1.39 26.28 -3.03
CA ILE A 6 -1.62 27.72 -2.88
C ILE A 6 -0.36 28.51 -3.22
N ASN A 7 -0.53 29.54 -4.06
CA ASN A 7 0.52 30.49 -4.38
C ASN A 7 0.51 31.63 -3.35
N GLN A 8 0.97 31.31 -2.14
CA GLN A 8 1.05 32.22 -1.02
C GLN A 8 2.33 31.95 -0.24
N THR A 9 2.96 32.98 0.32
CA THR A 9 4.07 32.78 1.25
C THR A 9 3.55 32.29 2.60
N ILE A 10 4.26 31.38 3.25
CA ILE A 10 3.89 30.80 4.56
C ILE A 10 3.51 31.83 5.63
N GLN A 11 4.11 33.03 5.65
CA GLN A 11 3.78 34.11 6.60
C GLN A 11 2.31 34.56 6.55
N HIS A 12 1.71 34.50 5.37
CA HIS A 12 0.38 35.02 5.12
C HIS A 12 -0.73 33.98 5.24
N PHE A 13 -0.39 32.70 5.44
CA PHE A 13 -1.36 31.61 5.58
C PHE A 13 -2.21 31.80 6.84
N ASP A 14 -3.53 31.74 6.68
CA ASP A 14 -4.52 32.04 7.72
C ASP A 14 -5.12 30.78 8.38
N GLY A 15 -4.39 29.67 8.32
CA GLY A 15 -4.73 28.43 9.02
C GLY A 15 -4.05 28.30 10.39
N ASP A 16 -4.23 27.15 11.04
CA ASP A 16 -3.77 26.94 12.42
C ASP A 16 -2.23 26.93 12.52
N SER A 17 -1.57 26.34 11.52
CA SER A 17 -0.11 26.19 11.53
C SER A 17 0.56 26.35 10.16
N VAL A 18 1.89 26.55 10.19
CA VAL A 18 2.75 26.37 9.02
C VAL A 18 3.92 25.46 9.36
N VAL A 19 4.36 24.67 8.37
CA VAL A 19 5.53 23.79 8.45
C VAL A 19 6.66 24.44 7.68
N VAL A 20 7.79 24.64 8.35
CA VAL A 20 9.00 25.23 7.80
C VAL A 20 10.12 24.20 7.84
N PHE A 21 10.81 24.01 6.73
CA PHE A 21 11.92 23.07 6.67
C PHE A 21 13.27 23.74 6.92
N SER A 22 14.20 23.02 7.53
CA SER A 22 15.58 23.45 7.74
C SER A 22 16.55 22.29 7.53
N ASN A 23 17.61 22.52 6.77
CA ASN A 23 18.81 21.71 6.59
C ASN A 23 20.05 22.52 7.04
N THR A 24 21.25 21.94 6.91
CA THR A 24 22.52 22.59 7.31
C THR A 24 22.83 23.90 6.58
N ASP A 25 22.27 24.10 5.39
CA ASP A 25 22.54 25.25 4.51
C ASP A 25 21.36 26.23 4.47
N THR A 26 20.33 26.02 5.29
CA THR A 26 19.10 26.81 5.22
C THR A 26 19.33 28.22 5.71
N ASP A 27 19.20 29.17 4.79
CA ASP A 27 19.14 30.59 5.13
C ASP A 27 17.67 31.04 5.26
N LEU A 28 17.14 31.03 6.49
CA LEU A 28 15.74 31.41 6.74
C LEU A 28 15.54 32.92 6.64
N ASN A 29 14.97 33.44 5.55
CA ASN A 29 14.81 34.89 5.32
C ASN A 29 14.09 35.68 6.45
N ASP A 30 13.40 35.01 7.37
CA ASP A 30 12.72 35.63 8.51
C ASP A 30 13.61 35.74 9.76
N ALA A 31 13.89 36.97 10.19
CA ALA A 31 14.79 37.24 11.31
C ALA A 31 14.25 36.76 12.66
N ALA A 32 12.94 36.82 12.89
CA ALA A 32 12.33 36.37 14.14
C ALA A 32 12.43 34.85 14.25
N LEU A 33 12.18 34.13 13.15
CA LEU A 33 12.30 32.68 13.10
C LEU A 33 13.75 32.22 13.31
N ARG A 34 14.74 32.88 12.69
CA ARG A 34 16.17 32.59 12.92
C ARG A 34 16.54 32.71 14.39
N GLN A 35 16.17 33.83 15.04
CA GLN A 35 16.47 34.05 16.46
C GLN A 35 15.86 32.97 17.36
N LEU A 36 14.63 32.54 17.07
CA LEU A 36 13.98 31.48 17.85
C LEU A 36 14.64 30.12 17.64
N ILE A 37 15.08 29.80 16.43
CA ILE A 37 15.82 28.57 16.14
C ILE A 37 17.16 28.54 16.87
N GLU A 38 17.92 29.65 16.84
CA GLU A 38 19.17 29.80 17.59
C GLU A 38 18.96 29.70 19.10
N LEU A 39 17.95 30.40 19.63
CA LEU A 39 17.62 30.38 21.06
C LEU A 39 17.27 28.96 21.56
N ASN A 40 16.57 28.19 20.74
CA ASN A 40 16.21 26.80 21.05
C ASN A 40 17.33 25.79 20.75
N GLN A 41 18.49 26.24 20.28
CA GLN A 41 19.62 25.38 19.90
C GLN A 41 19.17 24.24 18.97
N PHE A 42 18.28 24.57 18.02
CA PHE A 42 17.75 23.57 17.11
C PHE A 42 18.84 23.11 16.16
N GLU A 43 18.90 21.79 15.95
CA GLU A 43 19.85 21.16 15.04
C GLU A 43 19.03 20.54 13.94
N SER A 44 19.33 20.83 12.68
CA SER A 44 18.53 20.44 11.53
C SER A 44 18.57 18.94 11.19
N LYS A 45 18.74 18.05 12.17
CA LYS A 45 18.73 16.59 11.99
C LYS A 45 17.40 16.13 11.39
N ALA A 46 17.46 15.21 10.42
CA ALA A 46 16.29 14.72 9.69
C ALA A 46 15.20 14.17 10.64
N GLY A 47 14.01 14.77 10.57
CA GLY A 47 12.83 14.44 11.39
C GLY A 47 12.81 15.10 12.78
N LYS A 48 13.79 15.93 13.15
CA LYS A 48 13.74 16.69 14.41
C LYS A 48 12.69 17.80 14.28
N ILE A 49 11.84 17.95 15.29
CA ILE A 49 10.77 18.95 15.33
C ILE A 49 11.11 20.03 16.37
N LEU A 50 10.86 21.29 16.02
CA LEU A 50 10.75 22.40 16.95
C LEU A 50 9.39 23.09 16.73
N SER A 51 8.54 23.04 17.76
CA SER A 51 7.24 23.71 17.76
C SER A 51 7.35 25.09 18.39
N LEU A 52 6.98 26.12 17.63
CA LEU A 52 6.96 27.51 18.03
C LEU A 52 5.52 28.04 18.00
N ASN A 53 5.23 29.01 18.87
CA ASN A 53 3.92 29.63 18.95
C ASN A 53 4.06 31.15 18.83
N LEU A 54 3.10 31.80 18.17
CA LEU A 54 2.96 33.25 18.09
C LEU A 54 4.25 33.97 17.62
N VAL A 55 4.88 33.45 16.56
CA VAL A 55 6.08 34.08 15.99
C VAL A 55 5.67 35.34 15.22
N GLU A 56 6.38 36.44 15.48
CA GLU A 56 6.15 37.72 14.82
C GLU A 56 6.29 37.58 13.30
N GLY A 57 5.41 38.24 12.53
CA GLY A 57 5.41 38.20 11.07
C GLY A 57 4.57 37.07 10.45
N PHE A 58 4.10 36.10 11.25
CA PHE A 58 3.24 35.01 10.78
C PHE A 58 1.79 35.20 11.26
N LYS A 59 0.83 34.93 10.36
CA LYS A 59 -0.60 34.89 10.72
C LYS A 59 -0.97 33.61 11.48
N ALA A 60 -0.42 32.48 11.05
CA ALA A 60 -0.63 31.20 11.72
C ALA A 60 -0.08 31.23 13.15
N LYS A 61 -0.81 30.63 14.09
CA LYS A 61 -0.45 30.66 15.51
C LYS A 61 0.64 29.67 15.88
N HIS A 62 0.78 28.60 15.10
CA HIS A 62 1.76 27.54 15.30
C HIS A 62 2.73 27.45 14.13
N ILE A 63 4.02 27.35 14.42
CA ILE A 63 5.06 27.09 13.41
C ILE A 63 5.78 25.82 13.82
N ILE A 64 5.82 24.85 12.91
CA ILE A 64 6.54 23.59 13.09
C ILE A 64 7.78 23.66 12.23
N VAL A 65 8.94 23.83 12.86
CA VAL A 65 10.24 23.76 12.19
C VAL A 65 10.68 22.30 12.15
N VAL A 66 11.08 21.82 10.99
CA VAL A 66 11.40 20.42 10.73
C VAL A 66 12.80 20.29 10.14
N GLY A 67 13.63 19.45 10.75
CA GLY A 67 14.96 19.16 10.26
C GLY A 67 14.94 18.22 9.05
N LEU A 68 15.74 18.53 8.04
CA LEU A 68 15.93 17.77 6.79
C LEU A 68 17.32 17.10 6.69
N GLY A 69 18.16 17.27 7.70
CA GLY A 69 19.53 16.76 7.75
C GLY A 69 20.52 17.67 7.03
N ASP A 70 21.56 17.05 6.48
CA ASP A 70 22.58 17.71 5.68
C ASP A 70 22.01 18.14 4.32
N ALA A 71 22.58 19.21 3.75
CA ALA A 71 22.34 19.61 2.38
C ALA A 71 23.32 18.90 1.42
N PRO A 72 22.90 18.55 0.19
CA PRO A 72 21.53 18.66 -0.34
C PRO A 72 20.56 17.66 0.34
N THR A 73 19.27 18.00 0.39
CA THR A 73 18.27 17.15 1.06
C THR A 73 17.91 15.94 0.20
N THR A 74 17.97 14.76 0.80
CA THR A 74 17.59 13.50 0.17
C THR A 74 16.10 13.18 0.29
N ASP A 75 15.60 12.37 -0.63
CA ASP A 75 14.27 11.76 -0.61
C ASP A 75 13.92 11.07 0.73
N LYS A 76 14.85 10.27 1.27
CA LYS A 76 14.69 9.56 2.55
C LYS A 76 14.53 10.52 3.72
N ASN A 77 15.34 11.58 3.76
CA ASN A 77 15.23 12.59 4.81
C ASN A 77 13.92 13.37 4.71
N TYR A 78 13.45 13.65 3.49
CA TYR A 78 12.17 14.31 3.26
C TYR A 78 10.99 13.46 3.73
N ILE A 79 10.94 12.16 3.37
CA ILE A 79 9.90 11.24 3.86
C ILE A 79 9.92 11.15 5.38
N LYS A 80 11.10 11.01 5.99
CA LYS A 80 11.24 10.97 7.45
C LYS A 80 10.73 12.26 8.11
N ALA A 81 10.99 13.41 7.49
CA ALA A 81 10.51 14.70 7.96
C ALA A 81 8.97 14.80 7.87
N LEU A 82 8.36 14.34 6.78
CA LEU A 82 6.90 14.32 6.61
C LEU A 82 6.20 13.42 7.64
N VAL A 83 6.76 12.24 7.95
CA VAL A 83 6.23 11.39 9.04
C VAL A 83 6.25 12.13 10.37
N ALA A 84 7.37 12.78 10.71
CA ALA A 84 7.49 13.58 11.93
C ALA A 84 6.53 14.78 11.95
N VAL A 85 6.25 15.39 10.80
CA VAL A 85 5.24 16.45 10.66
C VAL A 85 3.85 15.91 11.00
N SER A 86 3.46 14.77 10.42
CA SER A 86 2.16 14.15 10.72
C SER A 86 1.97 13.91 12.22
N ASP A 87 2.98 13.35 12.90
CA ASP A 87 2.94 13.10 14.34
C ASP A 87 2.85 14.42 15.15
N ALA A 88 3.60 15.44 14.75
CA ALA A 88 3.58 16.75 15.40
C ALA A 88 2.20 17.42 15.27
N LEU A 89 1.62 17.43 14.07
CA LEU A 89 0.30 18.01 13.80
C LEU A 89 -0.80 17.34 14.64
N ALA A 90 -0.78 16.00 14.72
CA ALA A 90 -1.72 15.24 15.53
C ALA A 90 -1.57 15.56 17.02
N THR A 91 -0.33 15.64 17.52
CA THR A 91 -0.02 15.93 18.93
C THR A 91 -0.56 17.29 19.38
N VAL A 92 -0.44 18.31 18.53
CA VAL A 92 -0.92 19.67 18.83
C VAL A 92 -2.34 19.95 18.32
N LYS A 93 -3.04 18.94 17.80
CA LYS A 93 -4.43 19.00 17.32
C LYS A 93 -4.68 20.08 16.26
N ILE A 94 -3.75 20.21 15.33
CA ILE A 94 -3.88 21.10 14.18
C ILE A 94 -4.95 20.58 13.22
N LYS A 95 -5.83 21.46 12.74
CA LYS A 95 -6.82 21.14 11.71
C LYS A 95 -6.38 21.58 10.33
N SER A 96 -5.69 22.71 10.22
CA SER A 96 -5.21 23.26 8.95
C SER A 96 -3.73 23.63 9.00
N THR A 97 -2.97 23.21 7.99
CA THR A 97 -1.54 23.55 7.89
C THR A 97 -1.13 23.88 6.47
N MET A 98 -0.08 24.69 6.33
CA MET A 98 0.61 24.90 5.07
C MET A 98 2.04 24.36 5.16
N ILE A 99 2.45 23.56 4.18
CA ILE A 99 3.80 23.02 4.07
C ILE A 99 4.61 23.88 3.09
N GLN A 100 5.74 24.39 3.57
CA GLN A 100 6.70 25.14 2.77
C GLN A 100 7.27 24.28 1.64
N GLN A 101 7.45 24.89 0.48
CA GLN A 101 8.17 24.28 -0.63
C GLN A 101 9.67 24.19 -0.33
N VAL A 102 10.30 23.05 -0.66
CA VAL A 102 11.74 22.85 -0.51
C VAL A 102 12.31 22.10 -1.72
N GLU A 103 13.58 22.33 -2.02
CA GLU A 103 14.30 21.58 -3.07
C GLU A 103 14.81 20.25 -2.51
N ILE A 104 14.54 19.17 -3.24
CA ILE A 104 14.97 17.81 -2.93
C ILE A 104 15.88 17.33 -4.06
N GLU A 105 17.03 16.77 -3.72
CA GLU A 105 18.03 16.35 -4.71
C GLU A 105 17.43 15.30 -5.68
N GLY A 106 17.49 15.60 -6.97
CA GLY A 106 17.02 14.67 -8.01
C GLY A 106 15.50 14.54 -8.14
N CYS A 107 14.72 15.35 -7.43
CA CYS A 107 13.26 15.31 -7.48
C CYS A 107 12.68 16.65 -7.95
N ASP A 108 11.62 16.58 -8.76
CA ASP A 108 10.88 17.76 -9.19
C ASP A 108 9.72 18.11 -8.25
N GLN A 109 9.01 19.20 -8.55
CA GLN A 109 7.85 19.62 -7.76
C GLN A 109 6.71 18.60 -7.79
N GLN A 110 6.55 17.86 -8.89
CA GLN A 110 5.48 16.85 -9.04
C GLN A 110 5.70 15.69 -8.08
N TRP A 111 6.93 15.15 -8.06
CA TRP A 111 7.34 14.12 -7.11
C TRP A 111 7.13 14.54 -5.66
N MET A 112 7.50 15.78 -5.33
CA MET A 112 7.32 16.31 -3.97
C MET A 112 5.84 16.35 -3.59
N GLN A 113 4.97 16.93 -4.42
CA GLN A 113 3.53 17.02 -4.14
C GLN A 113 2.88 15.65 -3.97
N ARG A 114 3.16 14.71 -4.89
CA ARG A 114 2.67 13.33 -4.81
C ARG A 114 3.15 12.64 -3.54
N THR A 115 4.44 12.81 -3.20
CA THR A 115 5.05 12.21 -2.01
C THR A 115 4.49 12.80 -0.72
N THR A 116 4.32 14.12 -0.64
CA THR A 116 3.70 14.78 0.53
C THR A 116 2.30 14.26 0.76
N ALA A 117 1.43 14.26 -0.26
CA ALA A 117 0.07 13.77 -0.14
C ALA A 117 0.03 12.30 0.30
N ARG A 118 0.85 11.45 -0.35
CA ARG A 118 0.95 10.02 -0.02
C ARG A 118 1.40 9.78 1.41
N VAL A 119 2.52 10.38 1.83
CA VAL A 119 3.13 10.13 3.14
C VAL A 119 2.26 10.71 4.25
N MET A 120 1.81 11.96 4.11
CA MET A 120 0.97 12.61 5.13
C MET A 120 -0.32 11.83 5.35
N LEU A 121 -0.99 11.38 4.27
CA LEU A 121 -2.22 10.61 4.42
C LEU A 121 -1.94 9.21 5.00
N ASN A 122 -0.94 8.48 4.50
CA ASN A 122 -0.58 7.15 5.00
C ASN A 122 -0.12 7.16 6.47
N SER A 123 0.51 8.25 6.93
CA SER A 123 0.91 8.44 8.34
C SER A 123 -0.27 8.61 9.29
N THR A 124 -1.48 8.91 8.79
CA THR A 124 -2.68 9.00 9.63
C THR A 124 -3.43 7.68 9.80
N TYR A 125 -3.00 6.62 9.11
CA TYR A 125 -3.62 5.30 9.24
C TYR A 125 -3.53 4.79 10.68
N GLN A 126 -4.69 4.38 11.21
CA GLN A 126 -4.78 3.71 12.49
C GLN A 126 -5.43 2.34 12.30
N ILE A 127 -4.90 1.33 13.01
CA ILE A 127 -5.45 -0.02 12.99
C ILE A 127 -6.84 0.00 13.62
N GLN A 128 -7.84 -0.45 12.86
CA GLN A 128 -9.18 -0.65 13.38
C GLN A 128 -9.22 -1.90 14.28
N LYS A 129 -9.38 -1.70 15.58
CA LYS A 129 -9.49 -2.81 16.54
C LYS A 129 -10.89 -3.42 16.48
N VAL A 130 -10.95 -4.71 16.18
CA VAL A 130 -12.22 -5.46 16.15
C VAL A 130 -12.84 -5.49 17.56
N GLY A 131 -14.09 -5.03 17.68
CA GLY A 131 -14.83 -5.05 18.93
C GLY A 131 -14.42 -3.99 19.97
N ALA A 132 -13.64 -2.98 19.57
CA ALA A 132 -13.33 -1.82 20.40
C ALA A 132 -14.01 -0.56 19.86
N ASP A 133 -14.21 0.43 20.74
CA ASP A 133 -14.66 1.75 20.33
C ASP A 133 -13.68 2.37 19.32
N GLN A 134 -14.21 3.14 18.37
CA GLN A 134 -13.40 3.86 17.39
C GLN A 134 -12.41 4.78 18.11
N THR A 135 -11.16 4.75 17.64
CA THR A 135 -10.14 5.71 18.05
C THR A 135 -10.42 7.07 17.42
N ASP A 136 -9.97 8.14 18.09
CA ASP A 136 -10.09 9.50 17.55
C ASP A 136 -9.41 9.59 16.17
N GLU A 137 -10.13 10.10 15.18
CA GLU A 137 -9.60 10.40 13.86
C GLU A 137 -8.47 11.45 13.96
N SER A 138 -7.60 11.48 12.94
CA SER A 138 -6.60 12.54 12.84
C SER A 138 -7.28 13.90 12.86
N PRO A 139 -6.83 14.85 13.70
CA PRO A 139 -7.42 16.18 13.77
C PRO A 139 -7.17 17.01 12.49
N VAL A 140 -6.25 16.57 11.62
CA VAL A 140 -5.84 17.30 10.42
C VAL A 140 -6.89 17.16 9.32
N GLU A 141 -7.61 18.24 9.08
CA GLU A 141 -8.67 18.36 8.08
C GLU A 141 -8.09 18.77 6.72
N SER A 142 -7.13 19.71 6.67
CA SER A 142 -6.56 20.25 5.42
C SER A 142 -5.06 20.50 5.46
N ILE A 143 -4.39 20.21 4.34
CA ILE A 143 -2.98 20.49 4.09
C ILE A 143 -2.85 21.26 2.78
N ALA A 144 -2.33 22.49 2.87
CA ALA A 144 -1.95 23.27 1.70
C ALA A 144 -0.44 23.13 1.43
N MET A 145 -0.04 23.05 0.18
CA MET A 145 1.37 23.12 -0.21
C MET A 145 1.64 24.43 -0.94
N GLN A 146 2.74 25.06 -0.61
CA GLN A 146 3.23 26.21 -1.35
C GLN A 146 3.62 25.76 -2.76
N SER A 147 2.98 26.32 -3.78
CA SER A 147 3.31 26.06 -5.19
C SER A 147 2.69 27.14 -6.07
N ASP A 148 3.40 27.56 -7.11
CA ASP A 148 2.89 28.40 -8.20
C ASP A 148 2.46 27.58 -9.43
N ALA A 149 2.73 26.27 -9.43
CA ALA A 149 2.36 25.35 -10.50
C ALA A 149 0.89 24.90 -10.42
N ASP A 150 0.27 24.70 -11.60
CA ASP A 150 -1.09 24.16 -11.77
C ASP A 150 -1.07 22.63 -11.96
N ASN A 151 -0.62 21.92 -10.92
CA ASN A 151 -0.42 20.47 -10.94
C ASN A 151 -1.13 19.77 -9.76
N ALA A 152 -2.31 20.25 -9.37
CA ALA A 152 -3.12 19.65 -8.29
C ALA A 152 -3.45 18.16 -8.51
N HIS A 153 -3.35 17.65 -9.74
CA HIS A 153 -3.49 16.23 -10.03
C HIS A 153 -2.42 15.36 -9.36
N GLU A 154 -1.22 15.88 -9.09
CA GLU A 154 -0.15 15.15 -8.36
C GLU A 154 -0.53 14.87 -6.91
N LEU A 155 -1.20 15.83 -6.26
CA LEU A 155 -1.78 15.63 -4.93
C LEU A 155 -2.86 14.54 -4.96
N ALA A 156 -3.71 14.54 -6.00
CA ALA A 156 -4.75 13.53 -6.16
C ALA A 156 -4.15 12.13 -6.38
N GLN A 157 -3.06 12.02 -7.16
CA GLN A 157 -2.34 10.76 -7.33
C GLN A 157 -1.74 10.27 -6.00
N GLY A 158 -1.12 11.16 -5.21
CA GLY A 158 -0.60 10.81 -3.89
C GLY A 158 -1.68 10.31 -2.93
N GLN A 159 -2.86 10.95 -2.93
CA GLN A 159 -4.02 10.53 -2.15
C GLN A 159 -4.54 9.15 -2.58
N ALA A 160 -4.73 8.93 -3.89
CA ALA A 160 -5.20 7.64 -4.41
C ALA A 160 -4.26 6.49 -4.05
N ILE A 161 -2.93 6.71 -4.12
CA ILE A 161 -1.94 5.71 -3.69
C ILE A 161 -2.07 5.43 -2.19
N ALA A 162 -2.17 6.46 -1.36
CA ALA A 162 -2.33 6.27 0.09
C ALA A 162 -3.67 5.61 0.46
N ASN A 163 -4.76 5.87 -0.27
CA ASN A 163 -6.03 5.19 -0.10
C ASN A 163 -5.93 3.70 -0.46
N GLY A 164 -5.21 3.38 -1.54
CA GLY A 164 -4.87 2.00 -1.90
C GLY A 164 -4.05 1.30 -0.79
N MET A 165 -3.00 1.97 -0.28
CA MET A 165 -2.19 1.47 0.83
C MET A 165 -3.02 1.26 2.10
N ALA A 166 -3.95 2.17 2.42
CA ALA A 166 -4.82 2.06 3.57
C ALA A 166 -5.75 0.84 3.47
N LEU A 167 -6.31 0.57 2.28
CA LEU A 167 -7.08 -0.66 2.03
C LEU A 167 -6.22 -1.91 2.22
N THR A 168 -5.02 -1.94 1.62
CA THR A 168 -4.09 -3.07 1.76
C THR A 168 -3.76 -3.35 3.22
N ARG A 169 -3.42 -2.31 3.99
CA ARG A 169 -3.12 -2.42 5.43
C ARG A 169 -4.34 -2.85 6.22
N HIS A 170 -5.51 -2.29 5.95
CA HIS A 170 -6.76 -2.68 6.60
C HIS A 170 -7.03 -4.18 6.45
N LEU A 171 -6.95 -4.72 5.23
CA LEU A 171 -7.20 -6.13 5.00
C LEU A 171 -6.17 -7.03 5.69
N GLY A 172 -4.88 -6.67 5.65
CA GLY A 172 -3.84 -7.44 6.35
C GLY A 172 -3.92 -7.34 7.89
N ASP A 173 -4.31 -6.17 8.42
CA ASP A 173 -4.40 -5.94 9.86
C ASP A 173 -5.63 -6.61 10.49
N LEU A 174 -6.70 -6.85 9.72
CA LEU A 174 -7.86 -7.61 10.17
C LEU A 174 -7.45 -9.04 10.58
N PRO A 175 -8.00 -9.59 11.68
CA PRO A 175 -7.73 -10.96 12.07
C PRO A 175 -8.42 -11.94 11.11
N SER A 176 -7.85 -13.13 10.93
CA SER A 176 -8.33 -14.12 9.96
C SER A 176 -9.75 -14.65 10.21
N ASN A 177 -10.25 -14.55 11.45
CA ASN A 177 -11.66 -14.88 11.76
C ASN A 177 -12.66 -13.81 11.24
N VAL A 178 -12.16 -12.68 10.71
CA VAL A 178 -12.95 -11.64 10.05
C VAL A 178 -12.58 -11.56 8.58
N CYS A 179 -11.29 -11.45 8.25
CA CYS A 179 -10.82 -11.40 6.87
C CYS A 179 -10.70 -12.83 6.30
N THR A 180 -11.82 -13.43 5.92
CA THR A 180 -11.89 -14.75 5.27
C THR A 180 -11.93 -14.62 3.74
N PRO A 181 -11.86 -15.72 2.97
CA PRO A 181 -12.00 -15.68 1.51
C PRO A 181 -13.31 -15.00 1.06
N THR A 182 -14.40 -15.22 1.80
CA THR A 182 -15.68 -14.55 1.58
C THR A 182 -15.58 -13.04 1.81
N TYR A 183 -14.89 -12.61 2.88
CA TYR A 183 -14.68 -11.19 3.15
C TYR A 183 -13.90 -10.47 2.04
N LEU A 184 -12.88 -11.12 1.47
CA LEU A 184 -12.15 -10.56 0.32
C LEU A 184 -13.04 -10.45 -0.93
N ALA A 185 -13.93 -11.42 -1.16
CA ALA A 185 -14.90 -11.36 -2.26
C ALA A 185 -15.95 -10.25 -2.06
N ASP A 186 -16.42 -10.04 -0.83
CA ASP A 186 -17.33 -8.95 -0.49
C ASP A 186 -16.64 -7.58 -0.65
N THR A 187 -15.38 -7.48 -0.22
CA THR A 187 -14.55 -6.27 -0.42
C THR A 187 -14.41 -5.93 -1.91
N ALA A 188 -14.17 -6.94 -2.75
CA ALA A 188 -14.11 -6.75 -4.20
C ALA A 188 -15.44 -6.27 -4.80
N GLN A 189 -16.58 -6.80 -4.35
CA GLN A 189 -17.91 -6.33 -4.78
C GLN A 189 -18.18 -4.87 -4.37
N VAL A 190 -17.72 -4.46 -3.19
CA VAL A 190 -17.80 -3.06 -2.74
C VAL A 190 -17.00 -2.16 -3.68
N LEU A 191 -15.74 -2.51 -3.99
CA LEU A 191 -14.93 -1.76 -4.95
C LEU A 191 -15.57 -1.71 -6.34
N ALA A 192 -16.15 -2.83 -6.79
CA ALA A 192 -16.83 -2.89 -8.08
C ALA A 192 -18.01 -1.92 -8.16
N THR A 193 -18.78 -1.82 -7.08
CA THR A 193 -19.91 -0.90 -7.01
C THR A 193 -19.44 0.56 -6.90
N GLU A 194 -18.42 0.82 -6.10
CA GLU A 194 -17.89 2.17 -5.87
C GLU A 194 -17.28 2.78 -7.15
N PHE A 195 -16.57 1.96 -7.94
CA PHE A 195 -15.81 2.40 -9.10
C PHE A 195 -16.34 1.93 -10.45
N ASP A 196 -17.52 1.30 -10.49
CA ASP A 196 -18.14 0.74 -11.71
C ASP A 196 -17.21 -0.24 -12.44
N LEU A 197 -16.69 -1.23 -11.69
CA LEU A 197 -15.80 -2.28 -12.22
C LEU A 197 -16.59 -3.54 -12.55
N ASP A 198 -16.13 -4.29 -13.55
CA ASP A 198 -16.63 -5.64 -13.79
C ASP A 198 -16.08 -6.60 -12.72
N CYS A 199 -16.96 -7.37 -12.08
CA CYS A 199 -16.62 -8.26 -10.96
C CYS A 199 -17.20 -9.65 -11.18
N GLU A 200 -16.31 -10.64 -11.19
CA GLU A 200 -16.65 -12.06 -11.28
C GLU A 200 -16.06 -12.77 -10.06
N ILE A 201 -16.89 -13.56 -9.39
CA ILE A 201 -16.47 -14.39 -8.26
C ILE A 201 -16.81 -15.83 -8.61
N LEU A 202 -15.79 -16.66 -8.71
CA LEU A 202 -15.95 -18.10 -8.87
C LEU A 202 -16.08 -18.76 -7.51
N GLU A 203 -17.14 -19.55 -7.38
CA GLU A 203 -17.37 -20.41 -6.24
C GLU A 203 -16.65 -21.76 -6.41
N GLU A 204 -16.61 -22.57 -5.34
CA GLU A 204 -15.99 -23.90 -5.37
C GLU A 204 -16.49 -24.77 -6.53
N ALA A 205 -17.80 -24.74 -6.81
CA ALA A 205 -18.39 -25.48 -7.92
C ALA A 205 -17.89 -25.02 -9.29
N ASP A 206 -17.72 -23.71 -9.50
CA ASP A 206 -17.21 -23.15 -10.75
C ASP A 206 -15.74 -23.54 -10.95
N MET A 207 -14.92 -23.40 -9.90
CA MET A 207 -13.51 -23.79 -9.91
C MET A 207 -13.34 -25.29 -10.15
N SER A 208 -14.23 -26.12 -9.60
CA SER A 208 -14.25 -27.57 -9.81
C SER A 208 -14.56 -27.91 -11.27
N ALA A 209 -15.55 -27.23 -11.86
CA ALA A 209 -15.91 -27.39 -13.27
C ALA A 209 -14.79 -26.95 -14.23
N LEU A 210 -14.00 -25.95 -13.84
CA LEU A 210 -12.80 -25.50 -14.57
C LEU A 210 -11.57 -26.39 -14.35
N GLY A 211 -11.64 -27.37 -13.45
CA GLY A 211 -10.53 -28.28 -13.18
C GLY A 211 -9.41 -27.67 -12.34
N MET A 212 -9.70 -26.67 -11.50
CA MET A 212 -8.75 -26.04 -10.58
C MET A 212 -8.43 -26.94 -9.36
N GLY A 213 -8.00 -28.17 -9.64
CA GLY A 213 -7.76 -29.18 -8.61
C GLY A 213 -6.57 -28.88 -7.71
N SER A 214 -5.64 -28.01 -8.14
CA SER A 214 -4.51 -27.58 -7.31
C SER A 214 -4.97 -26.58 -6.25
N LEU A 215 -5.69 -25.53 -6.63
CA LEU A 215 -6.27 -24.55 -5.71
C LEU A 215 -7.23 -25.23 -4.73
N LEU A 216 -8.18 -26.01 -5.26
CA LEU A 216 -9.17 -26.71 -4.43
C LEU A 216 -8.55 -27.72 -3.48
N SER A 217 -7.34 -28.22 -3.76
CA SER A 217 -6.63 -29.09 -2.81
C SER A 217 -6.22 -28.35 -1.53
N VAL A 218 -5.94 -27.06 -1.61
CA VAL A 218 -5.52 -26.25 -0.45
C VAL A 218 -6.68 -25.97 0.48
N SER A 219 -7.85 -25.62 -0.06
CA SER A 219 -9.01 -25.20 0.72
C SER A 219 -9.78 -26.35 1.40
N LYS A 220 -9.53 -27.61 1.00
CA LYS A 220 -10.26 -28.79 1.52
C LYS A 220 -10.38 -28.83 3.05
N GLY A 221 -9.34 -28.39 3.75
CA GLY A 221 -9.29 -28.48 5.20
C GLY A 221 -10.04 -27.37 5.94
N SER A 222 -10.50 -26.34 5.24
CA SER A 222 -11.23 -25.21 5.85
C SER A 222 -12.74 -25.38 5.73
N ILE A 223 -13.46 -24.73 6.65
CA ILE A 223 -14.91 -24.51 6.58
C ILE A 223 -15.25 -23.25 5.76
N GLU A 224 -14.29 -22.34 5.59
CA GLU A 224 -14.44 -21.16 4.76
C GLU A 224 -14.28 -21.57 3.29
N PRO A 225 -15.29 -21.33 2.43
CA PRO A 225 -15.24 -21.74 1.04
C PRO A 225 -14.16 -20.93 0.29
N PRO A 226 -13.40 -21.57 -0.62
CA PRO A 226 -12.47 -20.84 -1.47
C PRO A 226 -13.23 -19.92 -2.44
N LYS A 227 -12.59 -18.83 -2.86
CA LYS A 227 -13.08 -17.97 -3.93
C LYS A 227 -11.96 -17.73 -4.94
N LEU A 228 -12.30 -17.56 -6.21
CA LEU A 228 -11.43 -16.89 -7.17
C LEU A 228 -12.12 -15.63 -7.66
N ILE A 229 -11.55 -14.49 -7.30
CA ILE A 229 -12.13 -13.17 -7.56
C ILE A 229 -11.42 -12.58 -8.77
N SER A 230 -12.15 -12.02 -9.72
CA SER A 230 -11.59 -11.15 -10.77
C SER A 230 -12.32 -9.81 -10.82
N LEU A 231 -11.56 -8.72 -10.79
CA LEU A 231 -12.05 -7.36 -10.99
C LEU A 231 -11.38 -6.74 -12.21
N SER A 232 -12.15 -6.16 -13.12
CA SER A 232 -11.64 -5.54 -14.35
C SER A 232 -12.02 -4.07 -14.46
N TYR A 233 -10.99 -3.25 -14.66
CA TYR A 233 -11.06 -1.82 -14.96
C TYR A 233 -10.69 -1.59 -16.44
N VAL A 234 -11.55 -0.89 -17.18
CA VAL A 234 -11.36 -0.60 -18.61
C VAL A 234 -11.22 0.91 -18.83
N GLY A 235 -9.99 1.41 -18.79
CA GLY A 235 -9.65 2.83 -19.00
C GLY A 235 -8.99 3.13 -20.35
N ASN A 236 -8.75 2.13 -21.20
CA ASN A 236 -7.99 2.29 -22.45
C ASN A 236 -8.53 1.50 -23.65
N GLY A 237 -9.86 1.52 -23.84
CA GLY A 237 -10.51 0.94 -25.03
C GLY A 237 -10.16 -0.53 -25.24
N ASP A 238 -9.81 -0.92 -26.47
CA ASP A 238 -9.50 -2.30 -26.86
C ASP A 238 -8.06 -2.76 -26.53
N ALA A 239 -7.29 -1.97 -25.76
CA ALA A 239 -5.95 -2.36 -25.36
C ALA A 239 -5.98 -3.68 -24.56
N LYS A 240 -4.98 -4.54 -24.77
CA LYS A 240 -4.82 -5.73 -23.93
C LYS A 240 -4.60 -5.33 -22.46
N PRO A 241 -5.21 -6.06 -21.50
CA PRO A 241 -5.09 -5.70 -20.09
C PRO A 241 -3.71 -6.07 -19.52
N ILE A 242 -3.29 -5.32 -18.51
CA ILE A 242 -2.33 -5.79 -17.51
C ILE A 242 -3.11 -6.63 -16.51
N VAL A 243 -2.61 -7.80 -16.14
CA VAL A 243 -3.23 -8.64 -15.11
C VAL A 243 -2.32 -8.72 -13.89
N LEU A 244 -2.87 -8.40 -12.71
CA LEU A 244 -2.16 -8.61 -11.43
C LEU A 244 -2.81 -9.78 -10.68
N VAL A 245 -2.00 -10.72 -10.19
CA VAL A 245 -2.49 -11.89 -9.45
C VAL A 245 -1.99 -11.84 -8.00
N GLY A 246 -2.89 -11.71 -7.03
CA GLY A 246 -2.51 -11.60 -5.62
C GLY A 246 -2.77 -12.87 -4.84
N LYS A 247 -1.74 -13.46 -4.20
CA LYS A 247 -1.92 -14.61 -3.27
C LYS A 247 -2.88 -14.21 -2.14
N GLY A 248 -3.97 -14.96 -1.97
CA GLY A 248 -5.01 -14.71 -0.97
C GLY A 248 -5.15 -15.83 0.07
N VAL A 249 -4.08 -16.23 0.78
CA VAL A 249 -4.24 -17.21 1.87
C VAL A 249 -4.61 -16.45 3.15
N THR A 250 -5.87 -16.48 3.54
CA THR A 250 -6.37 -15.63 4.65
C THR A 250 -5.90 -16.07 6.03
N PHE A 251 -5.55 -17.34 6.15
CA PHE A 251 -4.74 -17.86 7.24
C PHE A 251 -3.97 -19.08 6.77
N ASP A 252 -2.67 -19.11 7.08
CA ASP A 252 -1.80 -20.23 6.75
C ASP A 252 -1.28 -20.92 8.01
N SER A 253 -1.94 -22.02 8.39
CA SER A 253 -1.44 -22.89 9.45
C SER A 253 -0.33 -23.84 8.96
N GLY A 254 -0.13 -23.93 7.65
CA GLY A 254 0.66 -24.96 6.95
C GLY A 254 -0.08 -26.26 6.64
N GLY A 255 -1.35 -26.38 7.03
CA GLY A 255 -2.15 -27.59 6.81
C GLY A 255 -1.64 -28.78 7.63
N ILE A 256 -1.53 -29.96 7.01
CA ILE A 256 -0.97 -31.16 7.67
C ILE A 256 0.53 -30.98 7.98
N SER A 257 1.26 -30.27 7.14
CA SER A 257 2.63 -29.79 7.37
C SER A 257 2.65 -28.58 8.32
N LEU A 258 2.05 -28.73 9.50
CA LEU A 258 1.74 -27.66 10.44
C LEU A 258 2.96 -26.81 10.82
N LYS A 259 2.82 -25.48 10.74
CA LYS A 259 3.83 -24.53 11.20
C LYS A 259 4.02 -24.61 12.73
N PRO A 260 5.19 -24.22 13.26
CA PRO A 260 5.37 -23.98 14.70
C PRO A 260 4.41 -22.90 15.21
N GLY A 261 3.96 -23.00 16.46
CA GLY A 261 3.01 -22.03 17.02
C GLY A 261 3.57 -20.61 17.23
N ALA A 262 4.89 -20.44 17.33
CA ALA A 262 5.50 -19.13 17.54
C ALA A 262 5.40 -18.28 16.26
N GLY A 263 4.74 -17.12 16.37
CA GLY A 263 4.54 -16.19 15.23
C GLY A 263 3.50 -16.64 14.21
N MET A 264 2.75 -17.73 14.48
CA MET A 264 1.70 -18.21 13.58
C MET A 264 0.55 -17.18 13.44
N ASP A 265 0.38 -16.29 14.41
CA ASP A 265 -0.56 -15.17 14.34
C ASP A 265 -0.25 -14.18 13.20
N GLU A 266 1.00 -14.09 12.76
CA GLU A 266 1.40 -13.28 11.60
C GLU A 266 0.94 -13.91 10.27
N MET A 267 0.50 -15.17 10.25
CA MET A 267 0.01 -15.83 9.03
C MET A 267 -1.35 -15.33 8.56
N LYS A 268 -1.98 -14.40 9.30
CA LYS A 268 -3.07 -13.58 8.77
C LYS A 268 -2.62 -12.66 7.62
N TYR A 269 -1.33 -12.32 7.56
CA TYR A 269 -0.75 -11.49 6.49
C TYR A 269 -0.47 -12.29 5.21
N ASP A 270 -0.79 -13.59 5.17
CA ASP A 270 -0.49 -14.45 4.02
C ASP A 270 -1.43 -14.23 2.81
N MET A 271 -2.31 -13.24 2.95
CA MET A 271 -3.17 -12.66 1.92
C MET A 271 -2.72 -11.24 1.50
N CYS A 272 -1.56 -10.76 1.95
CA CYS A 272 -1.09 -9.40 1.59
C CYS A 272 -0.85 -9.23 0.09
N GLY A 273 -0.59 -10.32 -0.66
CA GLY A 273 -0.60 -10.30 -2.12
C GLY A 273 -1.96 -9.86 -2.67
N ALA A 274 -3.03 -10.53 -2.26
CA ALA A 274 -4.42 -10.15 -2.57
C ALA A 274 -4.76 -8.73 -2.11
N ALA A 275 -4.38 -8.36 -0.89
CA ALA A 275 -4.61 -7.03 -0.35
C ALA A 275 -3.92 -5.94 -1.19
N SER A 276 -2.71 -6.20 -1.69
CA SER A 276 -1.94 -5.26 -2.51
C SER A 276 -2.56 -5.03 -3.88
N VAL A 277 -3.07 -6.07 -4.54
CA VAL A 277 -3.71 -5.93 -5.86
C VAL A 277 -5.08 -5.26 -5.74
N LEU A 278 -5.85 -5.52 -4.67
CA LEU A 278 -7.10 -4.78 -4.36
C LEU A 278 -6.82 -3.30 -4.09
N GLY A 279 -5.79 -2.98 -3.29
CA GLY A 279 -5.34 -1.61 -3.06
C GLY A 279 -4.87 -0.90 -4.33
N THR A 280 -4.16 -1.63 -5.21
CA THR A 280 -3.71 -1.13 -6.51
C THR A 280 -4.90 -0.83 -7.42
N MET A 281 -5.89 -1.73 -7.50
CA MET A 281 -7.11 -1.53 -8.26
C MET A 281 -7.86 -0.27 -7.80
N ARG A 282 -8.02 -0.10 -6.48
CA ARG A 282 -8.62 1.13 -5.91
C ARG A 282 -7.87 2.38 -6.38
N ALA A 283 -6.55 2.42 -6.24
CA ALA A 283 -5.75 3.58 -6.62
C ALA A 283 -5.87 3.89 -8.13
N VAL A 284 -5.83 2.86 -8.97
CA VAL A 284 -5.95 2.97 -10.43
C VAL A 284 -7.31 3.53 -10.84
N ALA A 285 -8.40 3.00 -10.25
CA ALA A 285 -9.75 3.44 -10.51
C ALA A 285 -10.01 4.88 -10.02
N GLU A 286 -9.52 5.22 -8.83
CA GLU A 286 -9.60 6.57 -8.25
C GLU A 286 -8.88 7.61 -9.12
N MET A 287 -7.69 7.27 -9.64
CA MET A 287 -6.93 8.11 -10.56
C MET A 287 -7.49 8.13 -11.99
N LYS A 288 -8.41 7.22 -12.34
CA LYS A 288 -8.95 7.02 -13.70
C LYS A 288 -7.84 6.89 -14.74
N LEU A 289 -6.83 6.07 -14.43
CA LEU A 289 -5.68 5.91 -15.30
C LEU A 289 -6.08 5.37 -16.68
N LYS A 290 -5.39 5.83 -17.72
CA LYS A 290 -5.64 5.36 -19.09
C LYS A 290 -5.00 3.99 -19.36
N VAL A 291 -5.46 2.96 -18.64
CA VAL A 291 -5.01 1.57 -18.74
C VAL A 291 -6.18 0.61 -18.69
N ASN A 292 -6.00 -0.61 -19.19
CA ASN A 292 -6.89 -1.73 -18.87
C ASN A 292 -6.18 -2.59 -17.83
N LEU A 293 -6.82 -2.79 -16.68
CA LEU A 293 -6.27 -3.53 -15.55
C LEU A 293 -7.28 -4.56 -15.09
N THR A 294 -6.86 -5.82 -15.00
CA THR A 294 -7.62 -6.86 -14.31
C THR A 294 -6.81 -7.34 -13.12
N ILE A 295 -7.43 -7.51 -11.97
CA ILE A 295 -6.82 -8.22 -10.85
C ILE A 295 -7.49 -9.57 -10.68
N VAL A 296 -6.71 -10.58 -10.30
CA VAL A 296 -7.20 -11.90 -9.94
C VAL A 296 -6.69 -12.29 -8.57
N VAL A 297 -7.58 -12.73 -7.70
CA VAL A 297 -7.27 -13.14 -6.33
C VAL A 297 -7.78 -14.57 -6.13
N PRO A 298 -6.91 -15.59 -6.25
CA PRO A 298 -7.20 -16.90 -5.70
C PRO A 298 -7.13 -16.81 -4.17
N THR A 299 -8.25 -17.01 -3.49
CA THR A 299 -8.32 -16.91 -2.03
C THR A 299 -8.84 -18.17 -1.37
N VAL A 300 -8.13 -18.60 -0.33
CA VAL A 300 -8.35 -19.84 0.42
C VAL A 300 -7.96 -19.63 1.88
N GLU A 301 -8.30 -20.59 2.73
CA GLU A 301 -7.72 -20.75 4.07
C GLU A 301 -7.04 -22.13 4.16
N ASN A 302 -5.79 -22.20 4.62
CA ASN A 302 -5.02 -23.45 4.69
C ASN A 302 -5.04 -24.01 6.11
N MET A 303 -5.84 -25.05 6.34
CA MET A 303 -6.14 -25.59 7.68
C MET A 303 -5.90 -27.10 7.78
N PRO A 304 -5.38 -27.63 8.92
CA PRO A 304 -5.38 -29.06 9.18
C PRO A 304 -6.81 -29.53 9.50
N ALA A 305 -7.25 -30.56 8.80
CA ALA A 305 -8.52 -31.22 9.08
C ALA A 305 -8.48 -32.69 8.63
N HIS A 306 -9.51 -33.45 9.00
CA HIS A 306 -9.64 -34.86 8.64
C HIS A 306 -9.71 -35.10 7.11
N ASN A 307 -10.10 -34.09 6.34
CA ASN A 307 -10.23 -34.11 4.88
C ASN A 307 -9.19 -33.23 4.17
N ALA A 308 -8.23 -32.65 4.90
CA ALA A 308 -7.19 -31.81 4.31
C ALA A 308 -6.27 -32.61 3.38
N SER A 309 -5.65 -31.92 2.41
CA SER A 309 -4.60 -32.51 1.58
C SER A 309 -3.42 -32.95 2.45
N LYS A 310 -2.73 -34.00 2.00
CA LYS A 310 -1.61 -34.62 2.72
C LYS A 310 -0.34 -34.53 1.90
N PRO A 311 0.84 -34.48 2.56
CA PRO A 311 2.11 -34.73 1.89
C PRO A 311 2.07 -36.06 1.10
N GLY A 312 2.42 -36.01 -0.19
CA GLY A 312 2.36 -37.12 -1.13
C GLY A 312 1.05 -37.24 -1.94
N ASP A 313 0.04 -36.42 -1.67
CA ASP A 313 -1.14 -36.35 -2.54
C ASP A 313 -0.71 -35.80 -3.92
N VAL A 314 -1.25 -36.40 -4.99
CA VAL A 314 -1.06 -35.92 -6.37
C VAL A 314 -2.36 -35.31 -6.86
N VAL A 315 -2.29 -34.08 -7.32
CA VAL A 315 -3.44 -33.30 -7.81
C VAL A 315 -3.23 -32.90 -9.26
N THR A 316 -4.31 -32.64 -9.99
CA THR A 316 -4.26 -32.11 -11.35
C THR A 316 -4.68 -30.64 -11.32
N SER A 317 -3.82 -29.76 -11.83
CA SER A 317 -4.09 -28.32 -11.98
C SER A 317 -5.01 -28.05 -13.17
N MET A 318 -5.51 -26.81 -13.27
CA MET A 318 -6.33 -26.32 -14.39
C MET A 318 -5.61 -26.48 -15.73
N SER A 319 -4.28 -26.36 -15.75
CA SER A 319 -3.47 -26.58 -16.96
C SER A 319 -3.44 -28.04 -17.44
N GLY A 320 -3.94 -28.98 -16.63
CA GLY A 320 -3.84 -30.42 -16.85
C GLY A 320 -2.54 -31.05 -16.34
N GLN A 321 -1.58 -30.26 -15.84
CA GLN A 321 -0.36 -30.78 -15.22
C GLN A 321 -0.65 -31.38 -13.84
N THR A 322 0.01 -32.49 -13.53
CA THR A 322 -0.06 -33.15 -12.22
C THR A 322 1.02 -32.62 -11.27
N ILE A 323 0.68 -32.42 -10.01
CA ILE A 323 1.55 -31.88 -8.97
C ILE A 323 1.54 -32.83 -7.77
N GLU A 324 2.71 -33.32 -7.37
CA GLU A 324 2.88 -34.03 -6.10
C GLU A 324 3.09 -33.00 -4.97
N ILE A 325 2.17 -32.97 -4.02
CA ILE A 325 2.22 -32.04 -2.89
C ILE A 325 3.16 -32.63 -1.83
N LEU A 326 4.45 -32.28 -1.87
CA LEU A 326 5.41 -32.77 -0.88
C LEU A 326 5.28 -32.07 0.49
N ASN A 327 4.75 -30.86 0.50
CA ASN A 327 4.59 -30.05 1.70
C ASN A 327 3.34 -29.16 1.55
N THR A 328 2.39 -29.24 2.49
CA THR A 328 1.14 -28.47 2.44
C THR A 328 1.30 -27.03 2.92
N ASP A 329 2.48 -26.66 3.42
CA ASP A 329 2.93 -25.30 3.76
C ASP A 329 3.58 -24.58 2.55
N ALA A 330 3.52 -25.21 1.38
CA ALA A 330 3.88 -24.62 0.09
C ALA A 330 2.61 -24.39 -0.76
N GLU A 331 1.52 -23.97 -0.11
CA GLU A 331 0.18 -23.83 -0.66
C GLU A 331 0.03 -22.63 -1.60
N GLY A 332 0.72 -21.51 -1.35
CA GLY A 332 0.58 -20.29 -2.14
C GLY A 332 0.86 -20.51 -3.63
N ARG A 333 1.86 -21.31 -3.97
CA ARG A 333 2.15 -21.65 -5.38
C ARG A 333 1.10 -22.58 -6.00
N LEU A 334 0.41 -23.39 -5.19
CA LEU A 334 -0.64 -24.29 -5.66
C LEU A 334 -1.88 -23.50 -6.08
N ILE A 335 -2.26 -22.47 -5.32
CA ILE A 335 -3.39 -21.61 -5.70
C ILE A 335 -3.02 -20.66 -6.85
N LEU A 336 -1.77 -20.18 -6.89
CA LEU A 336 -1.30 -19.27 -7.94
C LEU A 336 -1.22 -19.97 -9.29
N CYS A 337 -0.80 -21.23 -9.39
CA CYS A 337 -0.66 -21.89 -10.70
C CYS A 337 -2.01 -22.06 -11.44
N ASP A 338 -3.10 -22.33 -10.70
CA ASP A 338 -4.44 -22.37 -11.29
C ASP A 338 -4.93 -20.98 -11.67
N ALA A 339 -4.65 -19.95 -10.85
CA ALA A 339 -4.96 -18.56 -11.20
C ALA A 339 -4.17 -18.06 -12.42
N LEU A 340 -2.90 -18.43 -12.55
CA LEU A 340 -2.05 -18.09 -13.69
C LEU A 340 -2.53 -18.77 -14.98
N THR A 341 -3.12 -19.97 -14.88
CA THR A 341 -3.79 -20.61 -16.02
C THR A 341 -5.11 -19.90 -16.35
N TYR A 342 -5.88 -19.55 -15.32
CA TYR A 342 -7.17 -18.85 -15.48
C TYR A 342 -7.06 -17.52 -16.23
N VAL A 343 -6.01 -16.73 -15.93
CA VAL A 343 -5.86 -15.38 -16.50
C VAL A 343 -5.60 -15.38 -18.01
N GLU A 344 -5.24 -16.52 -18.61
CA GLU A 344 -5.09 -16.64 -20.06
C GLU A 344 -6.38 -16.24 -20.80
N LYS A 345 -7.55 -16.44 -20.19
CA LYS A 345 -8.86 -16.06 -20.76
C LYS A 345 -8.97 -14.56 -21.07
N PHE A 346 -8.21 -13.72 -20.37
CA PHE A 346 -8.21 -12.27 -20.57
C PHE A 346 -7.28 -11.81 -21.71
N ASN A 347 -6.50 -12.73 -22.32
CA ASN A 347 -5.50 -12.42 -23.34
C ASN A 347 -4.59 -11.23 -22.94
N PRO A 348 -3.91 -11.31 -21.78
CA PRO A 348 -3.17 -10.20 -21.21
C PRO A 348 -1.98 -9.75 -22.08
N ALA A 349 -1.60 -8.49 -21.93
CA ALA A 349 -0.31 -7.99 -22.40
C ALA A 349 0.82 -8.40 -21.44
N VAL A 350 0.54 -8.33 -20.14
CA VAL A 350 1.48 -8.58 -19.04
C VAL A 350 0.73 -9.24 -17.89
N VAL A 351 1.36 -10.19 -17.22
CA VAL A 351 0.87 -10.80 -15.97
C VAL A 351 1.93 -10.63 -14.90
N ILE A 352 1.55 -10.14 -13.72
CA ILE A 352 2.43 -9.98 -12.56
C ILE A 352 1.74 -10.61 -11.36
N ASP A 353 2.34 -11.63 -10.74
CA ASP A 353 1.86 -12.12 -9.44
C ASP A 353 2.59 -11.46 -8.26
N THR A 354 1.86 -11.23 -7.17
CA THR A 354 2.39 -10.68 -5.90
C THR A 354 2.02 -11.63 -4.76
N ALA A 355 3.01 -12.04 -3.96
CA ALA A 355 2.80 -13.09 -2.97
C ALA A 355 3.80 -13.04 -1.80
N THR A 356 3.27 -13.26 -0.59
CA THR A 356 4.03 -13.68 0.60
C THR A 356 4.43 -15.16 0.47
N LEU A 357 5.31 -15.46 -0.49
CA LEU A 357 5.45 -16.83 -0.99
C LEU A 357 6.45 -17.70 -0.22
N THR A 358 7.54 -17.13 0.29
CA THR A 358 8.60 -17.92 0.92
C THR A 358 9.27 -17.17 2.08
N GLY A 359 9.62 -17.90 3.14
CA GLY A 359 10.55 -17.38 4.15
C GLY A 359 11.98 -17.18 3.61
N ALA A 360 12.34 -17.86 2.51
CA ALA A 360 13.67 -17.77 1.91
C ALA A 360 13.99 -16.37 1.35
N VAL A 361 12.99 -15.64 0.84
CA VAL A 361 13.20 -14.27 0.36
C VAL A 361 13.64 -13.33 1.50
N ILE A 362 13.11 -13.55 2.71
CA ILE A 362 13.49 -12.78 3.91
C ILE A 362 14.95 -13.06 4.29
N VAL A 363 15.40 -14.31 4.16
CA VAL A 363 16.82 -14.68 4.38
C VAL A 363 17.74 -14.03 3.35
N ALA A 364 17.30 -13.92 2.10
CA ALA A 364 18.10 -13.39 0.99
C ALA A 364 18.15 -11.85 0.97
N LEU A 365 17.02 -11.18 1.18
CA LEU A 365 16.84 -9.74 0.94
C LEU A 365 16.44 -8.94 2.20
N GLY A 366 16.17 -9.61 3.31
CA GLY A 366 15.77 -8.96 4.56
C GLY A 366 14.32 -8.47 4.53
N LYS A 367 14.06 -7.36 5.24
CA LYS A 367 12.71 -6.76 5.41
C LYS A 367 12.51 -5.46 4.61
N HIS A 368 13.47 -5.11 3.76
CA HIS A 368 13.50 -3.82 3.08
C HIS A 368 13.31 -3.91 1.56
N HIS A 369 13.55 -5.10 0.98
CA HIS A 369 13.52 -5.31 -0.46
C HIS A 369 12.60 -6.46 -0.84
N CYS A 370 11.77 -6.25 -1.85
CA CYS A 370 10.99 -7.30 -2.49
C CYS A 370 11.84 -8.13 -3.46
N GLY A 371 11.53 -9.41 -3.58
CA GLY A 371 12.15 -10.27 -4.59
C GLY A 371 11.37 -10.22 -5.90
N VAL A 372 12.05 -9.99 -7.03
CA VAL A 372 11.45 -10.02 -8.37
C VAL A 372 12.08 -11.14 -9.19
N MET A 373 11.23 -11.94 -9.84
CA MET A 373 11.61 -12.97 -10.80
C MET A 373 10.71 -12.81 -12.03
N ALA A 374 11.27 -12.96 -13.23
CA ALA A 374 10.51 -12.83 -14.47
C ALA A 374 11.04 -13.79 -15.54
N ASN A 375 10.17 -14.14 -16.48
CA ASN A 375 10.52 -14.82 -17.73
C ASN A 375 10.86 -13.84 -18.86
N ASP A 376 10.71 -12.54 -18.62
CA ASP A 376 11.00 -11.43 -19.52
C ASP A 376 11.85 -10.38 -18.77
N GLN A 377 13.01 -10.03 -19.32
CA GLN A 377 13.97 -9.15 -18.64
C GLN A 377 13.53 -7.69 -18.67
N ASP A 378 12.88 -7.25 -19.75
CA ASP A 378 12.43 -5.85 -19.89
C ASP A 378 11.35 -5.56 -18.83
N LEU A 379 10.42 -6.49 -18.62
CA LEU A 379 9.42 -6.40 -17.55
C LEU A 379 10.06 -6.36 -16.15
N ALA A 380 11.11 -7.16 -15.90
CA ALA A 380 11.80 -7.14 -14.62
C ALA A 380 12.48 -5.78 -14.37
N ASP A 381 13.16 -5.25 -15.38
CA ASP A 381 13.85 -3.97 -15.29
C ASP A 381 12.87 -2.80 -15.10
N ASP A 382 11.71 -2.84 -15.78
CA ASP A 382 10.62 -1.88 -15.61
C ASP A 382 10.07 -1.90 -14.17
N LEU A 383 9.83 -3.08 -13.59
CA LEU A 383 9.36 -3.21 -12.20
C LEU A 383 10.41 -2.71 -11.19
N ILE A 384 11.68 -3.02 -11.41
CA ILE A 384 12.79 -2.54 -10.56
C ILE A 384 12.90 -1.02 -10.63
N ALA A 385 12.74 -0.43 -11.83
CA ALA A 385 12.72 1.01 -12.01
C ALA A 385 11.52 1.66 -11.30
N ALA A 386 10.33 1.06 -11.42
CA ALA A 386 9.13 1.52 -10.73
C ALA A 386 9.31 1.50 -9.20
N GLY A 387 9.89 0.43 -8.64
CA GLY A 387 10.17 0.35 -7.20
C GLY A 387 11.13 1.43 -6.70
N LYS A 388 12.17 1.76 -7.49
CA LYS A 388 13.09 2.87 -7.17
C LYS A 388 12.40 4.23 -7.20
N ILE A 389 11.53 4.48 -8.18
CA ILE A 389 10.79 5.74 -8.29
C ILE A 389 9.78 5.89 -7.14
N ALA A 390 9.09 4.80 -6.79
CA ALA A 390 8.10 4.77 -5.72
C ALA A 390 8.71 4.77 -4.31
N LEU A 391 10.01 4.47 -4.20
CA LEU A 391 10.74 4.19 -2.97
C LEU A 391 10.16 2.98 -2.21
N ASP A 392 9.81 1.96 -2.99
CA ASP A 392 9.29 0.67 -2.58
C ASP A 392 10.00 -0.42 -3.39
N THR A 393 11.18 -0.82 -2.91
CA THR A 393 12.17 -1.61 -3.66
C THR A 393 12.14 -3.09 -3.34
#